data_AF-K2DZ61-F1
#
_entry.id   AF-K2DZ61-F1
#
_cell.length_a   1.000
_cell.length_b   1.000
_cell.length_c   1.000
_cell.angle_alpha   90.00
_cell.angle_beta   90.00
_cell.angle_gamma   90.00
#
_symmetry.space_group_name_H-M   'P 1'
#
loop_
_entity.id
_entity.type
_entity.pdbx_description
1 polymer ?
#
loop_
_entity_poly.entity_id
_entity_poly.type
_entity_poly.pdbx_seq_one_letter_code
_entity_poly.pdbx_strand_id
1 'polypeptide(L)'
;MENWFTPSEPSLLPNARKVLVLAPHPDDEIFGCGGSLALFQLAGADIHVHVLTDGAGYATNEDRKHITSTRQTETNSALRILNLPPASFAEFADRSLPTTATLAEHILKTITRYKPDLVFAPSLSEIHPDHLATARAACAAAESLEQRGGTAPIILFYEIGAPQRPDLLVDITAVWSLKQQAMQSFSSQLAQQDYARHISALNTYRTYTLPASSQFAEAFSTLTSAQFRNKQPVSQSLENYLSNRWQQVALAAADTQAEIHQVAIIKYQHEVTKTYLALEIAQRETNQLIQETRTLQEQLKRAEAQKDALLHSRSWRITAPIRWLSDLLKHRS
;
A
#
# COMPACT_ATOMS: atom_id res chain seq x y z
N MET A 1 16.22 -6.00 -31.72
CA MET A 1 15.88 -5.49 -30.38
C MET A 1 14.37 -5.43 -30.27
N GLU A 2 13.81 -5.71 -29.10
CA GLU A 2 12.37 -5.74 -28.81
C GLU A 2 11.69 -4.35 -28.84
N ASN A 3 12.02 -3.50 -29.82
CA ASN A 3 11.55 -2.11 -29.95
C ASN A 3 10.02 -1.99 -30.08
N TRP A 4 9.33 -3.10 -30.32
CA TRP A 4 7.87 -3.18 -30.35
C TRP A 4 7.25 -3.18 -28.94
N PHE A 5 8.04 -3.46 -27.90
CA PHE A 5 7.57 -3.57 -26.51
C PHE A 5 7.84 -2.30 -25.69
N THR A 6 9.01 -1.69 -25.85
CA THR A 6 9.49 -0.51 -25.09
C THR A 6 10.47 0.28 -25.97
N PRO A 7 10.53 1.63 -25.87
CA PRO A 7 11.47 2.43 -26.66
C PRO A 7 12.92 1.98 -26.49
N SER A 8 13.68 1.93 -27.59
CA SER A 8 15.11 1.60 -27.58
C SER A 8 16.03 2.84 -27.60
N GLU A 9 15.44 4.03 -27.60
CA GLU A 9 16.13 5.31 -27.62
C GLU A 9 15.46 6.26 -26.63
N PRO A 10 16.20 7.21 -26.04
CA PRO A 10 15.61 8.21 -25.16
C PRO A 10 14.55 9.01 -25.90
N SER A 11 13.39 9.10 -25.28
CA SER A 11 12.26 9.87 -25.78
C SER A 11 12.42 11.34 -25.39
N LEU A 12 12.09 12.24 -26.31
CA LEU A 12 11.99 13.65 -25.99
C LEU A 12 10.69 13.89 -25.20
N LEU A 13 10.78 14.72 -24.16
CA LEU A 13 9.59 15.23 -23.49
C LEU A 13 8.71 16.00 -24.50
N PRO A 14 7.38 15.89 -24.42
CA PRO A 14 6.50 16.71 -25.23
C PRO A 14 6.75 18.20 -24.97
N ASN A 15 6.67 19.01 -26.03
CA ASN A 15 6.83 20.46 -25.88
C ASN A 15 5.68 21.04 -25.05
N ALA A 16 6.00 21.57 -23.87
CA ALA A 16 5.04 22.16 -22.94
C ALA A 16 5.67 23.38 -22.25
N ARG A 17 4.93 24.50 -22.21
CA ARG A 17 5.33 25.69 -21.46
C ARG A 17 4.64 25.77 -20.10
N LYS A 18 3.51 25.09 -19.95
CA LYS A 18 2.78 24.96 -18.69
C LYS A 18 2.56 23.49 -18.34
N VAL A 19 3.08 23.09 -17.19
CA VAL A 19 3.04 21.70 -16.70
C VAL A 19 2.28 21.64 -15.40
N LEU A 20 1.24 20.82 -15.33
CA LEU A 20 0.52 20.51 -14.10
C LEU A 20 0.92 19.11 -13.62
N VAL A 21 1.25 18.97 -12.35
CA VAL A 21 1.46 17.66 -11.72
C VAL A 21 0.31 17.38 -10.77
N LEU A 22 -0.39 16.27 -11.00
CA LEU A 22 -1.37 15.74 -10.06
C LEU A 22 -0.69 14.69 -9.21
N ALA A 23 -0.47 14.99 -7.93
CA ALA A 23 0.13 14.09 -6.96
C ALA A 23 -0.94 13.63 -5.96
N PRO A 24 -1.33 12.36 -5.94
CA PRO A 24 -2.28 11.86 -4.94
C PRO A 24 -1.80 12.15 -3.52
N HIS A 25 -0.54 11.88 -3.21
CA HIS A 25 0.08 12.12 -1.90
C HIS A 25 1.32 13.03 -1.99
N PRO A 26 1.72 13.69 -0.88
CA PRO A 26 2.95 14.47 -0.84
C PRO A 26 4.20 13.59 -0.90
N ASP A 27 4.81 13.46 -2.07
CA ASP A 27 6.03 12.70 -2.44
C ASP A 27 5.94 12.16 -3.88
N ASP A 28 4.73 11.79 -4.30
CA ASP A 28 4.40 11.23 -5.60
C ASP A 28 4.93 12.10 -6.77
N GLU A 29 4.91 13.42 -6.63
CA GLU A 29 5.42 14.35 -7.65
C GLU A 29 6.93 14.22 -7.89
N ILE A 30 7.70 13.90 -6.85
CA ILE A 30 9.16 13.77 -6.93
C ILE A 30 9.52 12.34 -7.28
N PHE A 31 8.90 11.36 -6.62
CA PHE A 31 9.17 9.94 -6.90
C PHE A 31 8.78 9.58 -8.33
N GLY A 32 7.60 10.00 -8.77
CA GLY A 32 7.07 9.68 -10.09
C GLY A 32 7.77 10.38 -11.23
N CYS A 33 7.91 11.71 -11.16
CA CYS A 33 8.38 12.50 -12.31
C CYS A 33 9.40 13.61 -11.98
N GLY A 34 10.02 13.61 -10.81
CA GLY A 34 10.92 14.69 -10.37
C GLY A 34 12.10 14.98 -11.31
N GLY A 35 12.61 13.98 -12.03
CA GLY A 35 13.65 14.17 -13.04
C GLY A 35 13.11 14.93 -14.26
N SER A 36 11.95 14.53 -14.77
CA SER A 36 11.26 15.24 -15.84
C SER A 36 10.86 16.67 -15.45
N LEU A 37 10.46 16.91 -14.19
CA LEU A 37 10.20 18.26 -13.68
C LEU A 37 11.47 19.12 -13.71
N ALA A 38 12.62 18.57 -13.33
CA ALA A 38 13.89 19.28 -13.43
C ALA A 38 14.26 19.63 -14.89
N LEU A 39 14.00 18.72 -15.84
CA LEU A 39 14.21 18.99 -17.27
C LEU A 39 13.27 20.09 -17.79
N PHE A 40 11.98 20.05 -17.43
CA PHE A 40 11.03 21.10 -17.78
C PHE A 40 11.42 22.46 -17.19
N GLN A 41 11.92 22.48 -15.96
CA GLN A 41 12.40 23.70 -15.32
C GLN A 41 13.62 24.28 -16.05
N LEU A 42 14.57 23.45 -16.45
CA LEU A 42 15.72 23.88 -17.27
C LEU A 42 15.30 24.43 -18.64
N ALA A 43 14.19 23.92 -19.18
CA ALA A 43 13.56 24.44 -20.40
C ALA A 43 12.72 25.72 -20.18
N GLY A 44 12.60 26.20 -18.94
CA GLY A 44 11.85 27.42 -18.59
C GLY A 44 10.34 27.25 -18.58
N ALA A 45 9.83 26.02 -18.38
CA ALA A 45 8.41 25.79 -18.22
C ALA A 45 7.89 26.36 -16.88
N ASP A 46 6.67 26.89 -16.90
CA ASP A 46 5.88 27.14 -15.70
C ASP A 46 5.35 25.78 -15.22
N ILE A 47 5.67 25.40 -13.99
CA ILE A 47 5.28 24.11 -13.40
C ILE A 47 4.47 24.35 -12.15
N HIS A 48 3.28 23.75 -12.09
CA HIS A 48 2.43 23.73 -10.92
C HIS A 48 2.26 22.31 -10.39
N VAL A 49 2.63 22.08 -9.14
CA VAL A 49 2.34 20.83 -8.42
C VAL A 49 1.06 21.00 -7.61
N HIS A 50 0.13 20.08 -7.80
CA HIS A 50 -1.14 20.00 -7.09
C HIS A 50 -1.25 18.67 -6.36
N VAL A 51 -1.09 18.70 -5.04
CA VAL A 51 -1.20 17.54 -4.17
C VAL A 51 -2.65 17.40 -3.70
N LEU A 52 -3.22 16.21 -3.86
CA LEU A 52 -4.65 15.98 -3.68
C LEU A 52 -5.01 15.66 -2.23
N THR A 53 -4.25 14.76 -1.60
CA THR A 53 -4.54 14.33 -0.23
C THR A 53 -3.61 15.00 0.79
N ASP A 54 -4.01 14.93 2.05
CA ASP A 54 -3.21 15.40 3.18
C ASP A 54 -2.09 14.44 3.61
N GLY A 55 -2.02 13.25 2.98
CA GLY A 55 -0.99 12.25 3.22
C GLY A 55 -0.99 11.65 4.64
N ALA A 56 -2.10 11.73 5.36
CA ALA A 56 -2.18 11.34 6.77
C ALA A 56 -3.05 10.09 6.99
N GLY A 57 -3.07 9.14 6.05
CA GLY A 57 -3.98 7.99 6.02
C GLY A 57 -3.86 7.02 7.20
N TYR A 58 -2.72 7.03 7.91
CA TYR A 58 -2.46 6.20 9.10
C TYR A 58 -2.45 6.99 10.41
N ALA A 59 -2.70 8.29 10.36
CA ALA A 59 -2.64 9.17 11.52
C ALA A 59 -3.85 8.95 12.45
N THR A 60 -3.63 9.05 13.75
CA THR A 60 -4.72 9.32 14.69
C THR A 60 -5.28 10.73 14.45
N ASN A 61 -6.50 11.01 14.92
CA ASN A 61 -7.09 12.35 14.77
C ASN A 61 -6.27 13.46 15.43
N GLU A 62 -5.54 13.14 16.51
CA GLU A 62 -4.72 14.10 17.25
C GLU A 62 -3.44 14.46 16.47
N ASP A 63 -2.83 13.50 15.77
CA ASP A 63 -1.57 13.68 15.04
C ASP A 63 -1.75 14.19 13.61
N ARG A 64 -2.96 14.03 13.03
CA ARG A 64 -3.23 14.30 11.61
C ARG A 64 -2.72 15.66 11.15
N LYS A 65 -3.02 16.73 11.89
CA LYS A 65 -2.59 18.10 11.56
C LYS A 65 -1.07 18.23 11.51
N HIS A 66 -0.37 17.62 12.46
CA HIS A 66 1.09 17.67 12.52
C HIS A 66 1.71 16.89 11.35
N ILE A 67 1.19 15.71 11.05
CA ILE A 67 1.64 14.88 9.91
C ILE A 67 1.39 15.62 8.59
N THR A 68 0.19 16.18 8.38
CA THR A 68 -0.11 16.97 7.18
C THR A 68 0.84 18.14 7.02
N SER A 69 1.07 18.93 8.07
CA SER A 69 2.00 20.07 8.01
C SER A 69 3.44 19.64 7.72
N THR A 70 3.89 18.52 8.29
CA THR A 70 5.20 17.93 8.01
C THR A 70 5.30 17.54 6.54
N ARG A 71 4.36 16.75 6.03
CA ARG A 71 4.37 16.31 4.63
C ARG A 71 4.29 17.46 3.62
N GLN A 72 3.49 18.49 3.89
CA GLN A 72 3.47 19.71 3.07
C GLN A 72 4.83 20.42 3.05
N THR A 73 5.53 20.46 4.18
CA THR A 73 6.87 21.06 4.30
C THR A 73 7.91 20.24 3.52
N GLU A 74 7.81 18.91 3.55
CA GLU A 74 8.69 18.00 2.82
C GLU A 74 8.54 18.18 1.30
N THR A 75 7.31 18.15 0.77
CA THR A 75 7.03 18.46 -0.65
C THR A 75 7.62 19.81 -1.05
N ASN A 76 7.34 20.88 -0.30
CA ASN A 76 7.84 22.21 -0.66
C ASN A 76 9.37 22.34 -0.54
N SER A 77 10.01 21.52 0.29
CA SER A 77 11.47 21.45 0.38
C SER A 77 12.06 20.72 -0.82
N ALA A 78 11.43 19.63 -1.25
CA ALA A 78 11.83 18.90 -2.45
C ALA A 78 11.66 19.76 -3.73
N LEU A 79 10.55 20.48 -3.85
CA LEU A 79 10.31 21.41 -4.96
C LEU A 79 11.33 22.55 -5.00
N ARG A 80 11.76 23.05 -3.84
CA ARG A 80 12.81 24.07 -3.75
C ARG A 80 14.15 23.57 -4.30
N ILE A 81 14.51 22.30 -4.09
CA ILE A 81 15.73 21.69 -4.66
C ILE A 81 15.69 21.72 -6.20
N LEU A 82 14.50 21.56 -6.77
CA LEU A 82 14.29 21.65 -8.22
C LEU A 82 14.08 23.09 -8.72
N ASN A 83 14.21 24.10 -7.87
CA ASN A 83 13.90 25.52 -8.17
C ASN A 83 12.45 25.76 -8.62
N LEU A 84 11.50 24.98 -8.09
CA LEU A 84 10.07 25.07 -8.38
C LEU A 84 9.31 25.88 -7.32
N PRO A 85 8.18 26.52 -7.68
CA PRO A 85 7.32 27.17 -6.71
C PRO A 85 6.68 26.16 -5.73
N PRO A 86 6.18 26.62 -4.57
CA PRO A 86 5.44 25.75 -3.65
C PRO A 86 4.22 25.10 -4.30
N ALA A 87 3.90 23.88 -3.86
CA ALA A 87 2.71 23.17 -4.29
C ALA A 87 1.43 23.82 -3.77
N SER A 88 0.31 23.51 -4.42
CA SER A 88 -1.03 23.69 -3.84
C SER A 88 -1.54 22.36 -3.29
N PHE A 89 -2.35 22.42 -2.23
CA PHE A 89 -2.87 21.24 -1.54
C PHE A 89 -4.41 21.29 -1.54
N ALA A 90 -5.07 20.20 -1.96
CA ALA A 90 -6.53 20.09 -1.94
C ALA A 90 -7.07 19.54 -0.60
N GLU A 91 -6.20 18.96 0.23
CA GLU A 91 -6.51 18.47 1.58
C GLU A 91 -7.63 17.43 1.64
N PHE A 92 -7.83 16.64 0.57
CA PHE A 92 -8.67 15.45 0.65
C PHE A 92 -8.09 14.47 1.66
N ALA A 93 -8.96 13.68 2.30
CA ALA A 93 -8.49 12.66 3.22
C ALA A 93 -7.77 11.54 2.45
N ASP A 94 -6.51 11.29 2.83
CA ASP A 94 -5.73 10.15 2.33
C ASP A 94 -6.47 8.81 2.54
N ARG A 95 -6.43 7.94 1.52
CA ARG A 95 -7.20 6.68 1.35
C ARG A 95 -8.70 6.87 1.23
N SER A 96 -9.15 8.09 1.00
CA SER A 96 -10.57 8.47 0.96
C SER A 96 -10.81 9.56 -0.07
N LEU A 97 -10.09 9.51 -1.21
CA LEU A 97 -10.40 10.35 -2.35
C LEU A 97 -11.88 10.19 -2.75
N PRO A 98 -12.55 11.29 -3.15
CA PRO A 98 -13.96 11.25 -3.48
C PRO A 98 -14.20 10.45 -4.76
N THR A 99 -15.47 10.24 -5.10
CA THR A 99 -15.84 9.53 -6.34
C THR A 99 -15.12 10.11 -7.56
N THR A 100 -14.85 9.26 -8.55
CA THR A 100 -14.18 9.67 -9.80
C THR A 100 -14.82 10.92 -10.43
N ALA A 101 -16.15 11.04 -10.40
CA ALA A 101 -16.86 12.20 -10.96
C ALA A 101 -16.55 13.50 -10.19
N THR A 102 -16.58 13.45 -8.85
CA THR A 102 -16.24 14.59 -8.00
C THR A 102 -14.78 15.00 -8.16
N LEU A 103 -13.86 14.02 -8.17
CA LEU A 103 -12.44 14.28 -8.33
C LEU A 103 -12.13 14.81 -9.74
N ALA A 104 -12.80 14.29 -10.77
CA ALA A 104 -12.66 14.77 -12.14
C ALA A 104 -13.12 16.22 -12.31
N GLU A 105 -14.23 16.62 -11.67
CA GLU A 105 -14.69 18.01 -11.70
C GLU A 105 -13.71 18.94 -10.96
N HIS A 106 -13.10 18.49 -9.86
CA HIS A 106 -12.03 19.22 -9.18
C HIS A 106 -10.80 19.40 -10.09
N ILE A 107 -10.31 18.33 -10.70
CA ILE A 107 -9.18 18.36 -11.63
C ILE A 107 -9.51 19.23 -12.86
N LEU A 108 -10.72 19.13 -13.40
CA LEU A 108 -11.17 19.95 -14.52
C LEU A 108 -11.12 21.45 -14.20
N LYS A 109 -11.52 21.84 -12.98
CA LYS A 109 -11.40 23.23 -12.52
C LYS A 109 -9.93 23.67 -12.47
N THR A 110 -9.05 22.82 -11.96
CA THR A 110 -7.59 23.09 -11.92
C THR A 110 -7.02 23.24 -13.33
N ILE A 111 -7.32 22.31 -14.25
CA ILE A 111 -6.91 22.37 -15.66
C ILE A 111 -7.47 23.64 -16.33
N THR A 112 -8.74 23.98 -16.12
CA THR A 112 -9.38 25.15 -16.72
C THR A 112 -8.76 26.46 -16.22
N ARG A 113 -8.39 26.53 -14.94
CA ARG A 113 -7.73 27.69 -14.33
C ARG A 113 -6.30 27.86 -14.81
N TYR A 114 -5.51 26.79 -14.76
CA TYR A 114 -4.07 26.85 -15.04
C TYR A 114 -3.76 26.81 -16.55
N LYS A 115 -4.62 26.15 -17.33
CA LYS A 115 -4.48 25.87 -18.77
C LYS A 115 -3.13 25.22 -19.09
N PRO A 116 -2.83 24.04 -18.50
CA PRO A 116 -1.59 23.33 -18.79
C PRO A 116 -1.57 22.85 -20.26
N ASP A 117 -0.36 22.78 -20.83
CA ASP A 117 -0.11 22.06 -22.07
C ASP A 117 0.04 20.55 -21.78
N LEU A 118 0.57 20.22 -20.59
CA LEU A 118 0.88 18.88 -20.15
C LEU A 118 0.46 18.65 -18.68
N VAL A 119 -0.09 17.47 -18.41
CA VAL A 119 -0.46 16.99 -17.08
C VAL A 119 0.31 15.71 -16.77
N PHE A 120 0.99 15.67 -15.63
CA PHE A 120 1.48 14.44 -15.03
C PHE A 120 0.42 13.86 -14.09
N ALA A 121 0.16 12.56 -14.19
CA ALA A 121 -0.73 11.82 -13.30
C ALA A 121 -0.17 10.41 -13.01
N PRO A 122 -0.56 9.72 -11.93
CA PRO A 122 -0.11 8.36 -11.66
C PRO A 122 -0.54 7.37 -12.74
N SER A 123 0.22 6.29 -12.91
CA SER A 123 -0.09 5.25 -13.89
C SER A 123 -1.44 4.58 -13.66
N LEU A 124 -2.09 4.22 -14.76
CA LEU A 124 -3.29 3.38 -14.78
C LEU A 124 -3.02 1.92 -14.37
N SER A 125 -1.75 1.55 -14.19
CA SER A 125 -1.26 0.26 -13.68
C SER A 125 -0.95 0.27 -12.18
N GLU A 126 -1.21 1.37 -11.47
CA GLU A 126 -0.91 1.51 -10.04
C GLU A 126 -1.69 0.55 -9.14
N ILE A 127 -1.04 0.14 -8.05
CA ILE A 127 -1.62 -0.72 -7.01
C ILE A 127 -2.32 0.09 -5.91
N HIS A 128 -1.95 1.36 -5.73
CA HIS A 128 -2.57 2.19 -4.70
C HIS A 128 -3.93 2.73 -5.18
N PRO A 129 -5.01 2.58 -4.40
CA PRO A 129 -6.35 2.99 -4.83
C PRO A 129 -6.44 4.48 -5.16
N ASP A 130 -5.79 5.34 -4.37
CA ASP A 130 -5.80 6.79 -4.61
C ASP A 130 -5.03 7.20 -5.88
N HIS A 131 -3.98 6.44 -6.24
CA HIS A 131 -3.27 6.66 -7.50
C HIS A 131 -4.18 6.34 -8.68
N LEU A 132 -4.87 5.20 -8.63
CA LEU A 132 -5.79 4.77 -9.68
C LEU A 132 -7.02 5.69 -9.79
N ALA A 133 -7.53 6.19 -8.65
CA ALA A 133 -8.62 7.16 -8.62
C ALA A 133 -8.19 8.47 -9.31
N THR A 134 -7.00 8.97 -9.00
CA THR A 134 -6.43 10.19 -9.61
C THR A 134 -6.21 10.03 -11.11
N ALA A 135 -5.63 8.90 -11.54
CA ALA A 135 -5.42 8.61 -12.96
C ALA A 135 -6.74 8.59 -13.75
N ARG A 136 -7.77 7.90 -13.23
CA ARG A 136 -9.11 7.85 -13.85
C ARG A 136 -9.77 9.22 -13.89
N ALA A 137 -9.64 10.00 -12.82
CA ALA A 137 -10.22 11.34 -12.74
C ALA A 137 -9.52 12.33 -13.69
N ALA A 138 -8.20 12.20 -13.90
CA ALA A 138 -7.47 12.98 -14.89
C ALA A 138 -7.97 12.70 -16.32
N CYS A 139 -8.19 11.43 -16.69
CA CYS A 139 -8.79 11.06 -17.98
C CYS A 139 -10.18 11.67 -18.15
N ALA A 140 -11.04 11.51 -17.14
CA ALA A 140 -12.42 12.02 -17.18
C ALA A 140 -12.47 13.56 -17.26
N ALA A 141 -11.55 14.26 -16.59
CA ALA A 141 -11.42 15.71 -16.67
C ALA A 141 -11.01 16.16 -18.08
N ALA A 142 -10.01 15.51 -18.68
CA ALA A 142 -9.58 15.80 -20.05
C ALA A 142 -10.69 15.55 -21.08
N GLU A 143 -11.42 14.43 -20.95
CA GLU A 143 -12.57 14.14 -21.80
C GLU A 143 -13.67 15.20 -21.64
N SER A 144 -14.00 15.58 -20.41
CA SER A 144 -15.00 16.62 -20.15
C SER A 144 -14.58 17.98 -20.73
N LEU A 145 -13.29 18.32 -20.70
CA LEU A 145 -12.78 19.55 -21.30
C LEU A 145 -12.99 19.57 -22.82
N GLU A 146 -12.68 18.48 -23.53
CA GLU A 146 -12.91 18.37 -24.98
C GLU A 146 -14.41 18.43 -25.31
N GLN A 147 -15.26 17.73 -24.53
CA GLN A 147 -16.72 17.79 -24.72
C GLN A 147 -17.30 19.20 -24.54
N ARG A 148 -16.66 20.03 -23.72
CA ARG A 148 -17.01 21.46 -23.51
C ARG A 148 -16.39 22.39 -24.56
N GLY A 149 -15.74 21.85 -25.59
CA GLY A 149 -15.10 22.61 -26.68
C GLY A 149 -13.71 23.17 -26.34
N GLY A 150 -13.11 22.73 -25.22
CA GLY A 150 -11.72 23.02 -24.89
C GLY A 150 -10.75 22.07 -25.58
N THR A 151 -9.44 22.27 -25.36
CA THR A 151 -8.39 21.34 -25.78
C THR A 151 -7.78 20.69 -24.56
N ALA A 152 -7.85 19.36 -24.49
CA ALA A 152 -7.21 18.57 -23.46
C ALA A 152 -5.68 18.70 -23.52
N PRO A 153 -5.01 18.81 -22.36
CA PRO A 153 -3.56 18.69 -22.29
C PRO A 153 -3.10 17.29 -22.67
N ILE A 154 -1.81 17.15 -23.00
CA ILE A 154 -1.17 15.82 -23.04
C ILE A 154 -1.11 15.31 -21.59
N ILE A 155 -1.50 14.06 -21.34
CA ILE A 155 -1.33 13.42 -20.03
C ILE A 155 -0.17 12.43 -20.13
N LEU A 156 0.82 12.58 -19.25
CA LEU A 156 1.89 11.60 -19.03
C LEU A 156 1.66 10.88 -17.71
N PHE A 157 1.53 9.56 -17.81
CA PHE A 157 1.27 8.70 -16.67
C PHE A 157 2.57 8.19 -16.05
N TYR A 158 2.92 8.63 -14.84
CA TYR A 158 4.18 8.28 -14.16
C TYR A 158 4.07 7.04 -13.26
N GLU A 159 5.20 6.43 -12.93
CA GLU A 159 5.29 5.21 -12.11
C GLU A 159 5.66 5.51 -10.66
N ILE A 160 5.02 4.81 -9.71
CA ILE A 160 5.44 4.82 -8.30
C ILE A 160 5.48 3.39 -7.74
N GLY A 161 4.30 2.79 -7.51
CA GLY A 161 4.12 1.52 -6.83
C GLY A 161 4.12 0.33 -7.77
N ALA A 162 3.91 0.54 -9.06
CA ALA A 162 3.88 -0.52 -10.06
C ALA A 162 4.50 -0.08 -11.41
N PRO A 163 5.44 -0.87 -11.96
CA PRO A 163 5.91 -0.67 -13.32
C PRO A 163 4.79 -0.86 -14.36
N GLN A 164 4.69 0.06 -15.32
CA GLN A 164 3.81 0.01 -16.48
C GLN A 164 4.56 -0.44 -17.74
N ARG A 165 3.83 -0.57 -18.86
CA ARG A 165 4.43 -0.66 -20.20
C ARG A 165 4.55 0.76 -20.77
N PRO A 166 5.74 1.38 -20.78
CA PRO A 166 5.87 2.75 -21.24
C PRO A 166 5.90 2.84 -22.77
N ASP A 167 5.35 3.92 -23.30
CA ASP A 167 5.57 4.38 -24.68
C ASP A 167 6.61 5.50 -24.75
N LEU A 168 7.03 6.03 -23.59
CA LEU A 168 7.95 7.15 -23.47
C LEU A 168 8.94 6.89 -22.34
N LEU A 169 10.24 6.93 -22.66
CA LEU A 169 11.35 6.79 -21.71
C LEU A 169 12.20 8.07 -21.72
N VAL A 170 12.14 8.86 -20.67
CA VAL A 170 12.89 10.12 -20.55
C VAL A 170 14.22 9.84 -19.87
N ASP A 171 15.32 10.11 -20.54
CA ASP A 171 16.64 10.10 -19.91
C ASP A 171 16.77 11.28 -18.94
N ILE A 172 16.90 10.97 -17.66
CA ILE A 172 17.05 11.94 -16.57
C ILE A 172 18.46 11.94 -15.99
N THR A 173 19.42 11.29 -16.65
CA THR A 173 20.80 11.13 -16.17
C THR A 173 21.45 12.47 -15.84
N ALA A 174 21.24 13.49 -16.69
CA ALA A 174 21.80 14.82 -16.50
C ALA A 174 21.26 15.57 -15.26
N VAL A 175 20.08 15.20 -14.77
CA VAL A 175 19.40 15.83 -13.63
C VAL A 175 19.20 14.86 -12.45
N TRP A 176 19.77 13.66 -12.54
CA TRP A 176 19.57 12.60 -11.55
C TRP A 176 19.95 13.05 -10.13
N SER A 177 21.06 13.78 -9.99
CA SER A 177 21.50 14.29 -8.68
C SER A 177 20.46 15.20 -8.02
N LEU A 178 19.73 16.00 -8.82
CA LEU A 178 18.66 16.86 -8.30
C LEU A 178 17.47 16.04 -7.84
N LYS A 179 17.02 15.07 -8.65
CA LYS A 179 15.94 14.14 -8.26
C LYS A 179 16.32 13.39 -6.97
N GLN A 180 17.53 12.83 -6.92
CA GLN A 180 18.02 12.10 -5.75
C GLN A 180 18.02 12.96 -4.48
N GLN A 181 18.49 14.21 -4.55
CA GLN A 181 18.45 15.14 -3.43
C GLN A 181 17.00 15.49 -3.03
N ALA A 182 16.13 15.75 -4.01
CA ALA A 182 14.72 16.05 -3.76
C ALA A 182 14.02 14.90 -3.04
N MET A 183 14.27 13.65 -3.44
CA MET A 183 13.74 12.45 -2.76
C MET A 183 14.11 12.38 -1.27
N GLN A 184 15.28 12.88 -0.88
CA GLN A 184 15.71 12.88 0.54
C GLN A 184 14.95 13.89 1.41
N SER A 185 14.14 14.77 0.81
CA SER A 185 13.32 15.72 1.59
C SER A 185 12.16 15.04 2.32
N PHE A 186 11.76 13.84 1.92
CA PHE A 186 10.63 13.09 2.49
C PHE A 186 11.05 12.22 3.69
N SER A 187 11.78 12.82 4.63
CA SER A 187 12.38 12.13 5.78
C SER A 187 11.38 11.30 6.59
N SER A 188 10.16 11.81 6.76
CA SER A 188 9.08 11.14 7.49
C SER A 188 8.64 9.85 6.80
N GLN A 189 8.61 9.85 5.47
CA GLN A 189 8.24 8.68 4.66
C GLN A 189 9.41 7.71 4.53
N LEU A 190 10.62 8.23 4.32
CA LEU A 190 11.84 7.44 4.23
C LEU A 190 12.18 6.69 5.54
N ALA A 191 11.73 7.22 6.69
CA ALA A 191 11.81 6.52 7.96
C ALA A 191 10.89 5.29 8.05
N GLN A 192 9.79 5.27 7.28
CA GLN A 192 8.88 4.11 7.22
C GLN A 192 9.35 3.07 6.21
N GLN A 193 9.80 3.53 5.05
CA GLN A 193 10.31 2.68 3.98
C GLN A 193 11.27 3.47 3.09
N ASP A 194 12.34 2.82 2.65
CA ASP A 194 13.34 3.42 1.75
C ASP A 194 12.81 3.49 0.31
N TYR A 195 11.79 4.32 0.10
CA TYR A 195 11.19 4.58 -1.21
C TYR A 195 12.20 5.19 -2.19
N ALA A 196 13.13 6.03 -1.71
CA ALA A 196 14.18 6.60 -2.54
C ALA A 196 15.04 5.51 -3.21
N ARG A 197 15.39 4.43 -2.48
CA ARG A 197 16.09 3.28 -3.06
C ARG A 197 15.24 2.53 -4.07
N HIS A 198 13.95 2.32 -3.82
CA HIS A 198 13.05 1.66 -4.77
C HIS A 198 12.90 2.45 -6.07
N ILE A 199 12.69 3.76 -5.98
CA ILE A 199 12.60 4.64 -7.15
C ILE A 199 13.93 4.71 -7.90
N SER A 200 15.06 4.73 -7.20
CA SER A 200 16.39 4.68 -7.84
C SER A 200 16.60 3.38 -8.61
N ALA A 201 16.20 2.24 -8.04
CA ALA A 201 16.26 0.95 -8.72
C ALA A 201 15.34 0.93 -9.95
N LEU A 202 14.12 1.48 -9.84
CA LEU A 202 13.19 1.59 -10.95
C LEU A 202 13.76 2.47 -12.08
N ASN A 203 14.28 3.65 -11.77
CA ASN A 203 14.84 4.54 -12.80
C ASN A 203 16.10 3.96 -13.45
N THR A 204 16.88 3.17 -12.72
CA THR A 204 18.00 2.40 -13.30
C THR A 204 17.48 1.30 -14.22
N TYR A 205 16.48 0.52 -13.77
CA TYR A 205 15.89 -0.55 -14.58
C TYR A 205 15.33 -0.05 -15.92
N ARG A 206 14.76 1.18 -15.93
CA ARG A 206 14.22 1.80 -17.15
C ARG A 206 15.24 2.14 -18.22
N THR A 207 16.55 2.02 -17.95
CA THR A 207 17.58 2.20 -18.98
C THR A 207 17.96 0.93 -19.72
N TYR A 208 17.35 -0.23 -19.39
CA TYR A 208 17.70 -1.53 -19.98
C TYR A 208 17.68 -1.54 -21.52
N THR A 209 16.77 -0.78 -22.14
CA THR A 209 16.65 -0.67 -23.61
C THR A 209 17.33 0.56 -24.19
N LEU A 210 17.89 1.46 -23.36
CA LEU A 210 18.49 2.72 -23.78
C LEU A 210 20.01 2.58 -24.03
N PRO A 211 20.64 3.56 -24.69
CA PRO A 211 22.09 3.59 -24.83
C PRO A 211 22.82 3.54 -23.48
N ALA A 212 24.02 2.96 -23.46
CA ALA A 212 24.82 2.81 -22.23
C ALA A 212 25.18 4.13 -21.53
N SER A 213 25.05 5.27 -22.22
CA SER A 213 25.19 6.61 -21.63
C SER A 213 24.03 7.01 -20.71
N SER A 214 22.84 6.44 -20.92
CA SER A 214 21.66 6.67 -20.10
C SER A 214 21.73 5.79 -18.85
N GLN A 215 21.96 6.41 -17.70
CA GLN A 215 22.09 5.70 -16.41
C GLN A 215 20.78 5.70 -15.62
N PHE A 216 19.92 6.70 -15.85
CA PHE A 216 18.62 6.82 -15.19
C PHE A 216 17.55 7.29 -16.18
N ALA A 217 16.39 6.64 -16.16
CA ALA A 217 15.24 7.04 -16.97
C ALA A 217 13.92 7.01 -16.19
N GLU A 218 13.03 7.94 -16.52
CA GLU A 218 11.63 7.90 -16.10
C GLU A 218 10.77 7.35 -17.23
N ALA A 219 9.77 6.55 -16.87
CA ALA A 219 8.91 5.85 -17.80
C ALA A 219 7.49 6.38 -17.72
N PHE A 220 6.89 6.64 -18.89
CA PHE A 220 5.55 7.16 -19.01
C PHE A 220 4.74 6.39 -20.06
N SER A 221 3.42 6.35 -19.87
CA SER A 221 2.48 6.16 -20.96
C SER A 221 1.78 7.48 -21.28
N THR A 222 1.43 7.67 -22.56
CA THR A 222 0.99 8.96 -23.08
C THR A 222 -0.47 8.93 -23.52
N LEU A 223 -1.23 9.97 -23.16
CA LEU A 223 -2.58 10.22 -23.66
C LEU A 223 -2.67 11.64 -24.23
N THR A 224 -3.18 11.75 -25.45
CA THR A 224 -3.20 12.98 -26.24
C THR A 224 -4.61 13.41 -26.60
N SER A 225 -4.80 14.71 -26.84
CA SER A 225 -6.08 15.28 -27.26
C SER A 225 -6.66 14.67 -28.54
N ALA A 226 -5.81 14.22 -29.47
CA ALA A 226 -6.25 13.53 -30.69
C ALA A 226 -6.98 12.21 -30.41
N GLN A 227 -6.60 11.50 -29.35
CA GLN A 227 -7.26 10.25 -28.94
C GLN A 227 -8.65 10.48 -28.34
N PHE A 228 -8.99 11.72 -27.94
CA PHE A 228 -10.34 12.11 -27.51
C PHE A 228 -11.22 12.60 -28.69
N ARG A 229 -10.63 13.25 -29.71
CA ARG A 229 -11.38 13.85 -30.83
C ARG A 229 -11.78 12.88 -31.94
N ASN A 230 -11.03 11.80 -32.13
CA ASN A 230 -11.44 10.74 -33.04
C ASN A 230 -12.67 10.06 -32.44
N LYS A 231 -13.86 10.34 -33.01
CA LYS A 231 -15.20 9.83 -32.63
C LYS A 231 -15.37 8.30 -32.62
N GLN A 232 -14.31 7.53 -32.41
CA GLN A 232 -14.49 6.29 -31.66
C GLN A 232 -14.92 6.71 -30.25
N PRO A 233 -16.05 6.22 -29.72
CA PRO A 233 -16.38 6.50 -28.33
C PRO A 233 -15.14 6.18 -27.50
N VAL A 234 -14.80 7.01 -26.51
CA VAL A 234 -13.66 6.74 -25.62
C VAL A 234 -13.79 5.32 -25.06
N SER A 235 -15.01 4.79 -24.90
CA SER A 235 -15.23 3.37 -24.64
C SER A 235 -14.45 2.42 -25.55
N GLN A 236 -14.17 2.72 -26.82
CA GLN A 236 -13.51 1.84 -27.78
C GLN A 236 -11.97 2.03 -27.88
N SER A 237 -11.45 3.25 -27.70
CA SER A 237 -9.99 3.50 -27.61
C SER A 237 -9.47 3.21 -26.20
N LEU A 238 -10.27 3.57 -25.20
CA LEU A 238 -10.16 3.05 -23.85
C LEU A 238 -10.49 1.56 -23.87
N GLU A 239 -11.44 0.96 -24.61
CA GLU A 239 -11.56 -0.52 -24.72
C GLU A 239 -10.39 -1.14 -25.45
N ASN A 240 -9.63 -0.48 -26.31
CA ASN A 240 -8.44 -1.08 -26.92
C ASN A 240 -7.23 -1.02 -25.97
N TYR A 241 -7.08 0.08 -25.23
CA TYR A 241 -6.15 0.18 -24.10
C TYR A 241 -6.59 -0.75 -22.95
N LEU A 242 -7.90 -0.83 -22.72
CA LEU A 242 -8.59 -1.62 -21.72
C LEU A 242 -8.88 -3.03 -22.20
N SER A 243 -8.68 -3.46 -23.47
CA SER A 243 -8.94 -4.84 -23.93
C SER A 243 -7.70 -5.68 -23.75
N ASN A 244 -6.53 -5.07 -23.99
CA ASN A 244 -5.28 -5.50 -23.34
C ASN A 244 -5.46 -5.54 -21.81
N ARG A 245 -6.22 -4.57 -21.25
CA ARG A 245 -6.63 -4.61 -19.84
C ARG A 245 -7.84 -5.51 -19.56
N TRP A 246 -8.63 -6.05 -20.48
CA TRP A 246 -9.85 -6.84 -20.17
C TRP A 246 -9.44 -8.28 -19.98
N GLN A 247 -8.37 -8.71 -20.65
CA GLN A 247 -7.61 -9.88 -20.22
C GLN A 247 -7.01 -9.65 -18.82
N GLN A 248 -6.42 -8.49 -18.53
CA GLN A 248 -5.85 -8.18 -17.20
C GLN A 248 -6.87 -7.81 -16.12
N VAL A 249 -8.10 -7.41 -16.45
CA VAL A 249 -9.21 -7.02 -15.56
C VAL A 249 -10.17 -8.17 -15.40
N ALA A 250 -10.30 -9.06 -16.37
CA ALA A 250 -10.84 -10.39 -16.11
C ALA A 250 -9.92 -11.14 -15.13
N LEU A 251 -8.59 -11.01 -15.29
CA LEU A 251 -7.62 -11.43 -14.26
C LEU A 251 -7.75 -10.62 -12.98
N ALA A 252 -7.83 -9.28 -13.00
CA ALA A 252 -7.86 -8.46 -11.80
C ALA A 252 -9.23 -8.45 -11.07
N ALA A 253 -10.34 -8.75 -11.74
CA ALA A 253 -11.64 -8.98 -11.13
C ALA A 253 -11.70 -10.40 -10.56
N ALA A 254 -11.07 -11.37 -11.22
CA ALA A 254 -10.75 -12.66 -10.60
C ALA A 254 -9.80 -12.47 -9.41
N ASP A 255 -8.86 -11.51 -9.44
CA ASP A 255 -7.96 -11.16 -8.34
C ASP A 255 -8.68 -10.36 -7.26
N THR A 256 -9.63 -9.47 -7.57
CA THR A 256 -10.42 -8.75 -6.55
C THR A 256 -11.31 -9.75 -5.80
N GLN A 257 -11.91 -10.69 -6.53
CA GLN A 257 -12.65 -11.79 -5.92
C GLN A 257 -11.69 -12.71 -5.14
N ALA A 258 -10.51 -13.02 -5.68
CA ALA A 258 -9.49 -13.83 -5.02
C ALA A 258 -8.89 -13.14 -3.79
N GLU A 259 -8.76 -11.81 -3.77
CA GLU A 259 -8.28 -10.99 -2.66
C GLU A 259 -9.32 -10.92 -1.55
N ILE A 260 -10.61 -10.74 -1.89
CA ILE A 260 -11.71 -10.88 -0.93
C ILE A 260 -11.71 -12.28 -0.34
N HIS A 261 -11.52 -13.31 -1.17
CA HIS A 261 -11.40 -14.69 -0.70
C HIS A 261 -10.12 -14.94 0.10
N GLN A 262 -8.99 -14.31 -0.22
CA GLN A 262 -7.71 -14.48 0.46
C GLN A 262 -7.70 -13.79 1.81
N VAL A 263 -8.27 -12.58 1.92
CA VAL A 263 -8.53 -11.91 3.20
C VAL A 263 -9.50 -12.74 4.05
N ALA A 264 -10.54 -13.32 3.46
CA ALA A 264 -11.43 -14.23 4.16
C ALA A 264 -10.71 -15.51 4.62
N ILE A 265 -9.88 -16.13 3.78
CA ILE A 265 -9.07 -17.32 4.11
C ILE A 265 -8.09 -17.01 5.23
N ILE A 266 -7.38 -15.88 5.19
CA ILE A 266 -6.45 -15.46 6.26
C ILE A 266 -7.21 -15.28 7.58
N LYS A 267 -8.41 -14.66 7.53
CA LYS A 267 -9.26 -14.51 8.71
C LYS A 267 -9.72 -15.86 9.25
N TYR A 268 -10.13 -16.79 8.39
CA TYR A 268 -10.49 -18.16 8.77
C TYR A 268 -9.30 -18.95 9.30
N GLN A 269 -8.12 -18.84 8.70
CA GLN A 269 -6.90 -19.49 9.15
C GLN A 269 -6.49 -18.99 10.53
N HIS A 270 -6.66 -17.69 10.80
CA HIS A 270 -6.41 -17.12 12.13
C HIS A 270 -7.37 -17.71 13.17
N GLU A 271 -8.67 -17.77 12.87
CA GLU A 271 -9.67 -18.39 13.77
C GLU A 271 -9.41 -19.89 13.97
N VAL A 272 -9.11 -20.64 12.91
CA VAL A 272 -8.75 -22.06 12.98
C VAL A 272 -7.51 -22.26 13.84
N THR A 273 -6.47 -21.44 13.67
CA THR A 273 -5.24 -21.51 14.49
C THR A 273 -5.55 -21.23 15.95
N LYS A 274 -6.40 -20.24 16.24
CA LYS A 274 -6.85 -19.92 17.60
C LYS A 274 -7.63 -21.08 18.22
N THR A 275 -8.50 -21.73 17.45
CA THR A 275 -9.24 -22.93 17.89
C THR A 275 -8.31 -24.12 18.12
N TYR A 276 -7.34 -24.36 17.24
CA TYR A 276 -6.33 -25.43 17.44
C TYR A 276 -5.50 -25.20 18.69
N LEU A 277 -5.06 -23.97 18.94
CA LEU A 277 -4.33 -23.64 20.16
C LEU A 277 -5.19 -23.87 21.41
N ALA A 278 -6.46 -23.46 21.38
CA ALA A 278 -7.39 -23.72 22.48
C ALA A 278 -7.61 -25.23 22.70
N LEU A 279 -7.70 -26.01 21.62
CA LEU A 279 -7.81 -27.46 21.68
C LEU A 279 -6.55 -28.11 22.27
N GLU A 280 -5.35 -27.67 21.88
CA GLU A 280 -4.10 -28.17 22.45
C GLU A 280 -4.00 -27.88 23.95
N ILE A 281 -4.41 -26.68 24.39
CA ILE A 281 -4.46 -26.31 25.80
C ILE A 281 -5.42 -27.23 26.55
N ALA A 282 -6.65 -27.39 26.06
CA ALA A 282 -7.64 -28.28 26.67
C ALA A 282 -7.17 -29.75 26.69
N GLN A 283 -6.45 -30.20 25.66
CA GLN A 283 -5.88 -31.54 25.59
C GLN A 283 -4.77 -31.73 26.65
N ARG A 284 -3.92 -30.72 26.85
CA ARG A 284 -2.89 -30.74 27.91
C ARG A 284 -3.50 -30.80 29.29
N GLU A 285 -4.51 -29.96 29.55
CA GLU A 285 -5.27 -29.98 30.81
C GLU A 285 -5.93 -31.34 31.05
N THR A 286 -6.56 -31.90 30.02
CA THR A 286 -7.17 -33.24 30.10
C THR A 286 -6.13 -34.32 30.42
N ASN A 287 -4.98 -34.30 29.75
CA ASN A 287 -3.90 -35.26 30.01
C ASN A 287 -3.34 -35.11 31.43
N GLN A 288 -3.21 -33.88 31.92
CA GLN A 288 -2.79 -33.61 33.29
C GLN A 288 -3.79 -34.18 34.29
N LEU A 289 -5.09 -33.91 34.10
CA LEU A 289 -6.16 -34.44 34.95
C LEU A 289 -6.21 -35.98 34.94
N ILE A 290 -5.99 -36.61 33.78
CA ILE A 290 -5.88 -38.07 33.67
C ILE A 290 -4.71 -38.59 34.51
N GLN A 291 -3.56 -37.93 34.46
CA GLN A 291 -2.37 -38.32 35.22
C GLN A 291 -2.57 -38.12 36.74
N GLU A 292 -3.19 -37.01 37.14
CA GLU A 292 -3.57 -36.75 38.53
C GLU A 292 -4.55 -37.81 39.04
N THR A 293 -5.57 -38.15 38.23
CA THR A 293 -6.55 -39.20 38.55
C THR A 293 -5.87 -40.56 38.75
N ARG A 294 -4.94 -40.95 37.87
CA ARG A 294 -4.17 -42.19 38.02
C ARG A 294 -3.34 -42.19 39.31
N THR A 295 -2.68 -41.07 39.61
CA THR A 295 -1.88 -40.93 40.83
C THR A 295 -2.75 -41.06 42.08
N LEU A 296 -3.91 -40.40 42.11
CA LEU A 296 -4.87 -40.51 43.21
C LEU A 296 -5.43 -41.92 43.35
N GLN A 297 -5.71 -42.62 42.24
CA GLN A 297 -6.15 -44.03 42.27
C GLN A 297 -5.07 -44.96 42.86
N GLU A 298 -3.79 -44.76 42.52
CA GLU A 298 -2.69 -45.52 43.12
C GLU A 298 -2.52 -45.22 44.61
N GLN A 299 -2.62 -43.95 45.01
CA GLN A 299 -2.57 -43.55 46.41
C GLN A 299 -3.73 -44.17 47.21
N LEU A 300 -4.95 -44.14 46.66
CA LEU A 300 -6.12 -44.77 47.27
C LEU A 300 -5.89 -46.26 47.47
N LYS A 301 -5.43 -46.97 46.43
CA LYS A 301 -5.14 -48.41 46.51
C LYS A 301 -4.06 -48.74 47.56
N ARG A 302 -3.03 -47.89 47.69
CA ARG A 302 -2.00 -48.04 48.75
C ARG A 302 -2.57 -47.79 50.13
N ALA A 303 -3.39 -46.76 50.30
CA ALA A 303 -4.04 -46.46 51.57
C ALA A 303 -5.01 -47.59 51.99
N GLU A 304 -5.75 -48.16 51.05
CA GLU A 304 -6.59 -49.34 51.27
C GLU A 304 -5.76 -50.56 51.69
N ALA A 305 -4.66 -50.84 50.98
CA ALA A 305 -3.75 -51.94 51.34
C ALA A 305 -3.09 -51.74 52.71
N GLN A 306 -2.70 -50.50 53.05
CA GLN A 306 -2.16 -50.17 54.37
C GLN A 306 -3.21 -50.31 55.47
N LYS A 307 -4.44 -49.84 55.23
CA LYS A 307 -5.59 -50.04 56.12
C LYS A 307 -5.81 -51.52 56.37
N ASP A 308 -5.85 -52.33 55.31
CA ASP A 308 -6.08 -53.77 55.41
C ASP A 308 -4.91 -54.47 56.12
N ALA A 309 -3.66 -54.11 55.82
CA ALA A 309 -2.49 -54.63 56.52
C ALA A 309 -2.49 -54.26 58.01
N LEU A 310 -2.88 -53.03 58.37
CA LEU A 310 -3.07 -52.61 59.74
C LEU A 310 -4.15 -53.46 60.42
N LEU A 311 -5.33 -53.59 59.81
CA LEU A 311 -6.44 -54.41 60.32
C LEU A 311 -6.04 -55.88 60.55
N HIS A 312 -5.12 -56.42 59.74
CA HIS A 312 -4.65 -57.80 59.81
C HIS A 312 -3.35 -57.99 60.64
N SER A 313 -2.70 -56.91 61.07
CA SER A 313 -1.47 -56.98 61.86
C SER A 313 -1.70 -57.52 63.28
N ARG A 314 -0.72 -58.25 63.81
CA ARG A 314 -0.76 -58.77 65.19
C ARG A 314 -0.89 -57.67 66.24
N SER A 315 -0.19 -56.55 66.08
CA SER A 315 -0.26 -55.39 66.98
C SER A 315 -1.65 -54.77 67.01
N TRP A 316 -2.32 -54.62 65.86
CA TRP A 316 -3.71 -54.14 65.81
C TRP A 316 -4.67 -55.14 66.48
N ARG A 317 -4.56 -56.44 66.18
CA ARG A 317 -5.41 -57.46 66.82
C ARG A 317 -5.20 -57.55 68.34
N ILE A 318 -3.96 -57.38 68.81
CA ILE A 318 -3.59 -57.40 70.24
C ILE A 318 -4.05 -56.12 70.96
N THR A 319 -4.03 -54.96 70.31
CA THR A 319 -4.46 -53.68 70.89
C THR A 319 -5.96 -53.40 70.71
N ALA A 320 -6.72 -54.28 70.05
CA ALA A 320 -8.16 -54.10 69.86
C ALA A 320 -8.97 -53.96 71.17
N PRO A 321 -8.68 -54.73 72.24
CA PRO A 321 -9.34 -54.54 73.55
C PRO A 321 -9.00 -53.20 74.20
N ILE A 322 -7.76 -52.74 74.06
CA ILE A 322 -7.26 -51.48 74.64
C ILE A 322 -7.88 -50.27 73.95
N ARG A 323 -8.14 -50.35 72.65
CA ARG A 323 -8.79 -49.27 71.88
C ARG A 323 -10.28 -49.17 72.15
N TRP A 324 -10.95 -50.32 72.32
CA TRP A 324 -12.32 -50.36 72.82
C TRP A 324 -12.45 -49.69 74.21
N LEU A 325 -11.50 -49.95 75.12
CA LEU A 325 -11.41 -49.28 76.42
C LEU A 325 -11.16 -47.76 76.30
N SER A 326 -10.27 -47.32 75.41
CA SER A 326 -9.99 -45.90 75.17
C SER A 326 -11.20 -45.14 74.61
N ASP A 327 -11.97 -45.72 73.68
CA ASP A 327 -13.18 -45.08 73.14
C ASP A 327 -14.32 -45.04 74.17
N LEU A 328 -14.40 -46.05 75.05
CA LEU A 328 -15.33 -46.04 76.18
C LEU A 328 -15.04 -44.91 77.18
N LEU A 329 -13.76 -44.55 77.34
CA LEU A 329 -13.30 -43.48 78.24
C LEU A 329 -13.47 -42.08 77.64
N LYS A 330 -13.29 -41.92 76.32
CA LYS A 330 -13.52 -40.64 75.61
C LYS A 330 -14.99 -40.23 75.53
N HIS A 331 -15.92 -41.18 75.62
CA HIS A 331 -17.36 -40.92 75.67
C HIS A 331 -17.92 -40.81 77.10
N ARG A 332 -17.05 -40.79 78.12
CA ARG A 332 -17.43 -40.59 79.53
C ARG A 332 -16.78 -39.37 80.19
N SER A 333 -16.14 -38.50 79.40
CA SER A 333 -15.63 -37.18 79.82
C SER A 333 -16.46 -36.05 79.21
#